data_AF-A0AA51NE68-F1
#
_entry.id   AF-A0AA51NE68-F1
#
_cell.length_a   1.000
_cell.length_b   1.000
_cell.length_c   1.000
_cell.angle_alpha   90.00
_cell.angle_beta   90.00
_cell.angle_gamma   90.00
#
_symmetry.space_group_name_H-M   'P 1'
#
loop_
_entity.id
_entity.type
_entity.pdbx_description
1 polymer ?
#
loop_
_entity_poly.entity_id
_entity_poly.type
_entity_poly.pdbx_seq_one_letter_code
_entity_poly.pdbx_strand_id
1 'polypeptide(L)'
;MCICINCRHIVRCSTYQFIKKQHNKLIVSENVLFNPISTIIDVNVKKKNTLTIIDWDLTECLSFVEKPGDWSDSLISFRIH
;
A
#
# COMPACT_ATOMS: atom_id res chain seq x y z
N MET A 1 8.14 -7.93 2.82
CA MET A 1 7.98 -8.10 1.36
C MET A 1 6.54 -7.74 1.05
N CYS A 2 6.31 -6.55 0.48
CA CYS A 2 4.97 -5.98 0.35
C CYS A 2 4.17 -6.75 -0.70
N ILE A 3 3.17 -7.53 -0.29
CA ILE A 3 2.31 -8.26 -1.24
C ILE A 3 1.54 -7.29 -2.16
N CYS A 4 1.40 -6.02 -1.76
CA CYS A 4 0.72 -4.99 -2.52
C CYS A 4 1.21 -4.80 -3.96
N ILE A 5 2.53 -4.81 -4.21
CA ILE A 5 3.09 -4.40 -5.51
C ILE A 5 2.75 -5.35 -6.66
N ASN A 6 2.39 -6.59 -6.32
CA ASN A 6 2.04 -7.62 -7.28
C ASN A 6 0.53 -7.89 -7.30
N CYS A 7 -0.30 -7.01 -6.73
CA CYS A 7 -1.74 -7.23 -6.72
C CYS A 7 -2.40 -6.59 -7.95
N ARG A 8 -3.15 -7.39 -8.74
CA ARG A 8 -3.93 -6.88 -9.88
C ARG A 8 -4.91 -5.77 -9.50
N HIS A 9 -5.39 -5.77 -8.28
CA HIS A 9 -6.41 -4.83 -7.80
C HIS A 9 -5.82 -3.59 -7.11
N ILE A 10 -4.50 -3.41 -7.12
CA ILE A 10 -3.78 -2.38 -6.35
C ILE A 10 -4.35 -0.97 -6.57
N VAL A 11 -4.63 -0.59 -7.82
CA VAL A 11 -5.12 0.76 -8.17
C VAL A 11 -6.54 1.04 -7.64
N ARG A 12 -7.36 -0.01 -7.51
CA ARG A 12 -8.79 0.06 -7.20
C ARG A 12 -9.14 -0.36 -5.77
N CYS A 13 -8.14 -0.77 -5.00
CA CYS A 13 -8.27 -1.27 -3.63
C CYS A 13 -8.30 -0.11 -2.62
N SER A 14 -9.36 -0.04 -1.81
CA SER A 14 -9.50 0.99 -0.77
C SER A 14 -8.36 0.96 0.25
N THR A 15 -7.97 -0.22 0.73
CA THR A 15 -6.87 -0.40 1.70
C THR A 15 -5.55 0.08 1.13
N TYR A 16 -5.27 -0.20 -0.15
CA TYR A 16 -4.05 0.29 -0.78
C TYR A 16 -4.05 1.82 -0.90
N GLN A 17 -5.18 2.43 -1.29
CA GLN A 17 -5.30 3.88 -1.32
C GLN A 17 -5.12 4.50 0.07
N PHE A 18 -5.62 3.86 1.13
CA PHE A 18 -5.41 4.29 2.50
C PHE A 18 -3.93 4.30 2.86
N ILE A 19 -3.20 3.19 2.64
CA ILE A 19 -1.75 3.09 2.91
C ILE A 19 -0.98 4.14 2.09
N LYS A 20 -1.30 4.29 0.81
CA LYS A 20 -0.68 5.29 -0.08
C LYS A 20 -0.87 6.73 0.41
N LYS A 21 -2.05 7.06 0.96
CA LYS A 21 -2.32 8.38 1.55
C LYS A 21 -1.41 8.65 2.77
N GLN A 22 -1.12 7.64 3.59
CA GLN A 22 -0.23 7.78 4.75
C GLN A 22 1.21 8.07 4.32
N HIS A 23 1.68 7.45 3.22
CA HIS A 23 3.03 7.65 2.70
C HIS A 23 3.22 8.99 1.98
N ASN A 24 2.33 9.33 1.03
CA ASN A 24 2.63 10.42 0.07
C ASN A 24 1.81 11.70 0.27
N LYS A 25 0.85 11.77 1.21
CA LYS A 25 -0.08 12.92 1.42
C LYS A 25 -0.71 13.50 0.14
N LEU A 26 -0.67 12.77 -0.98
CA LEU A 26 -1.17 13.21 -2.27
C LEU A 26 -2.65 12.86 -2.39
N ILE A 27 -3.40 13.74 -3.04
CA ILE A 27 -4.81 13.53 -3.37
C ILE A 27 -4.91 12.34 -4.31
N VAL A 28 -5.61 11.29 -3.90
CA VAL A 28 -5.93 10.12 -4.72
C VAL A 28 -7.44 10.13 -4.94
N SER A 29 -7.85 10.54 -6.14
CA SER A 29 -9.22 10.45 -6.66
C SER A 29 -9.31 9.19 -7.56
N GLU A 30 -10.44 8.48 -7.71
CA GLU A 30 -11.64 8.32 -6.88
C GLU A 30 -12.38 7.01 -7.22
N ASN A 31 -11.79 6.13 -8.03
CA ASN A 31 -12.41 4.86 -8.39
C ASN A 31 -11.95 3.76 -7.42
N VAL A 32 -12.24 3.97 -6.13
CA VAL A 32 -12.25 2.87 -5.16
C VAL A 32 -13.41 1.98 -5.55
N LEU A 33 -13.09 0.82 -6.13
CA LEU A 33 -14.11 -0.09 -6.64
C LEU A 33 -14.25 -1.33 -5.74
N PHE A 34 -13.37 -1.50 -4.75
CA PHE A 34 -13.31 -2.72 -3.98
C PHE A 34 -12.67 -2.55 -2.60
N ASN A 35 -13.27 -3.20 -1.61
CA ASN A 35 -12.72 -3.39 -0.28
C ASN A 35 -12.18 -4.82 -0.14
N PRO A 36 -10.88 -5.01 0.10
CA PRO A 36 -10.31 -6.34 0.28
C PRO A 36 -10.86 -7.02 1.53
N ILE A 37 -10.97 -8.33 1.44
CA ILE A 37 -11.41 -9.22 2.51
C ILE A 37 -10.19 -9.64 3.33
N SER A 38 -10.33 -9.60 4.66
CA SER A 38 -9.36 -10.10 5.62
C SER A 38 -7.94 -9.62 5.34
N THR A 39 -7.68 -8.36 5.70
CA THR A 39 -6.38 -7.72 5.54
C THR A 39 -5.65 -7.57 6.87
N ILE A 40 -4.35 -7.82 6.88
CA ILE A 40 -3.46 -7.48 8.00
C ILE A 40 -2.51 -6.38 7.55
N ILE A 41 -2.50 -5.29 8.31
CA ILE A 41 -1.65 -4.12 8.08
C ILE A 41 -0.68 -4.03 9.25
N ASP A 42 0.61 -4.03 8.93
CA ASP A 42 1.67 -3.79 9.89
C ASP A 42 2.03 -2.31 9.89
N VAL A 43 2.05 -1.72 11.08
CA VAL A 43 2.41 -0.32 11.31
C VAL A 43 3.64 -0.27 12.18
N ASN A 44 4.75 0.19 11.63
CA ASN A 44 6.00 0.34 12.36
C ASN A 44 6.24 1.82 12.67
N VAL A 45 6.30 2.15 13.96
CA VAL A 45 6.55 3.51 14.43
C VAL A 45 7.99 3.61 14.92
N LYS A 46 8.81 4.39 14.22
CA LYS A 46 10.19 4.66 14.59
C LYS A 46 10.32 6.11 15.04
N LYS A 47 10.83 6.33 16.24
CA LYS A 47 11.11 7.66 16.76
C LYS A 47 12.62 7.91 16.74
N LYS A 48 13.04 8.98 16.08
CA LYS A 48 14.44 9.45 16.05
C LYS A 48 14.48 10.93 16.41
N ASN A 49 14.94 11.24 17.61
CA ASN A 49 14.92 12.59 18.19
C ASN A 49 13.51 13.22 18.15
N THR A 50 13.34 14.30 17.37
CA THR A 50 12.07 15.01 17.17
C THR A 50 11.27 14.48 15.97
N LEU A 51 11.84 13.57 15.18
CA LEU A 51 11.21 12.98 14.02
C LEU A 51 10.52 11.68 14.39
N THR A 52 9.25 11.54 14.00
CA THR A 52 8.51 10.28 14.06
C THR A 52 8.26 9.82 12.64
N ILE A 53 8.75 8.63 12.31
CA ILE A 53 8.57 7.97 11.01
C ILE A 53 7.58 6.84 11.25
N ILE A 54 6.55 6.77 10.41
CA ILE A 54 5.52 5.74 10.49
C ILE A 54 5.51 5.01 9.15
N ASP A 55 5.93 3.75 9.18
CA ASP A 55 5.94 2.87 8.02
C ASP A 55 4.66 2.02 8.06
N TRP A 56 3.93 1.98 6.93
CA TRP A 56 2.72 1.18 6.77
C TRP A 56 2.95 0.13 5.69
N ASP A 57 2.73 -1.14 6.02
CA ASP A 57 2.80 -2.27 5.09
C ASP A 57 1.52 -3.13 5.18
N LEU A 58 1.07 -3.66 4.05
CA LEU A 58 0.00 -4.66 4.02
C LEU A 58 0.69 -6.01 3.89
N THR A 59 0.59 -6.84 4.91
CA THR A 59 1.28 -8.13 4.99
C THR A 59 0.41 -9.29 4.54
N GLU A 60 -0.91 -9.22 4.78
CA GLU A 60 -1.86 -10.25 4.37
C GLU A 60 -3.13 -9.65 3.77
N CYS A 61 -3.70 -10.34 2.77
CA CYS A 61 -4.94 -9.97 2.10
C CYS A 61 -5.52 -11.17 1.36
N LEU A 62 -6.71 -11.66 1.75
CA LEU A 62 -7.36 -12.78 1.05
C LEU A 62 -7.87 -12.42 -0.35
N SER A 63 -7.94 -11.12 -0.66
CA SER A 63 -8.29 -10.62 -1.99
C SER A 63 -7.07 -10.35 -2.87
N PHE A 64 -5.89 -10.79 -2.43
CA PHE A 64 -4.68 -10.72 -3.22
C PHE A 64 -4.80 -11.60 -4.47
N VAL A 65 -4.60 -11.00 -5.63
CA VAL A 65 -4.51 -11.72 -6.90
C VAL A 65 -3.18 -11.34 -7.53
N GLU A 66 -2.28 -12.31 -7.61
CA GLU A 66 -0.93 -12.10 -8.11
C GLU A 66 -0.95 -11.69 -9.60
N LYS A 67 -0.25 -10.60 -9.90
CA LYS A 67 0.05 -10.11 -11.24
C LYS A 67 1.46 -9.50 -11.21
N PRO A 68 2.51 -10.31 -11.44
CA PRO A 68 3.87 -9.82 -11.49
C PRO A 68 4.04 -8.86 -12.68
N GLY A 69 4.80 -7.79 -12.50
CA GLY A 69 5.08 -6.81 -13.56
C GLY A 69 4.06 -5.67 -13.70
N ASP A 70 3.00 -5.61 -12.90
CA ASP A 70 2.08 -4.44 -12.91
C ASP A 70 2.69 -3.20 -12.23
N TRP A 71 3.79 -3.37 -11.51
CA TRP A 71 4.52 -2.31 -10.82
C TRP A 71 5.45 -1.51 -11.75
N SER A 72 5.75 -2.01 -12.95
CA SER A 72 6.64 -1.30 -13.90
C SER A 72 5.96 -0.12 -14.59
N ASP A 73 4.63 -0.06 -14.58
CA ASP A 73 3.86 0.91 -15.38
C ASP A 73 3.20 2.03 -14.56
N SER A 74 3.56 2.16 -13.28
CA SER A 74 3.07 3.29 -12.50
C SER A 74 4.05 3.67 -11.42
N LEU A 75 4.09 4.99 -11.16
CA LEU A 75 4.75 5.82 -10.14
C LEU A 75 4.77 5.25 -8.70
N ILE A 76 5.05 3.96 -8.54
CA ILE A 76 5.00 3.11 -7.35
C ILE A 76 6.42 2.57 -7.13
N SER A 77 7.43 3.43 -7.26
CA SER A 77 8.71 3.17 -6.61
C SER A 77 8.52 3.51 -5.14
N PHE A 78 7.85 2.62 -4.39
CA PHE A 78 8.03 2.60 -2.96
C PHE A 78 9.50 2.22 -2.75
N ARG A 79 10.31 3.19 -2.32
CA ARG A 79 11.65 2.93 -1.81
C ARG A 79 11.51 1.98 -0.62
N ILE A 80 11.65 0.69 -0.90
CA ILE A 80 11.99 -0.30 0.11
C ILE A 80 13.45 0.03 0.47
N HIS A 81 13.66 0.70 1.59
CA HIS A 81 14.96 0.72 2.28
C HIS A 81 14.99 -0.44 3.27
#